data_AF-A0A8J2MDZ2-F1
#
_entry.id   AF-A0A8J2MDZ2-F1
#
_cell.length_a   1.000
_cell.length_b   1.000
_cell.length_c   1.000
_cell.angle_alpha   90.00
_cell.angle_beta   90.00
_cell.angle_gamma   90.00
#
_symmetry.space_group_name_H-M   'P 1'
#
loop_
_entity.id
_entity.type
_entity.pdbx_description
1 polymer ?
#
loop_
_entity_poly.entity_id
_entity_poly.type
_entity_poly.pdbx_seq_one_letter_code
_entity_poly.pdbx_strand_id
1 'polypeptide(L)'
;MKCPCSEELKEEEEGSQNIGEASASVTLSSNSLNRNLNHLYKTFPNSAKNERGKKLRLEKASAKRERQKMRLKLREKLGEKAVPKEEPRTIENTREHDVTVIEDDDLEVQHDEATDEMNAYFSDEIPPKILITTSPYAKVNTFKFCYELQKCIPNADIFTRKGIPLKKVVKQAKSKEYTDLIVVHEDRKTPNGIVLCHLPDGPTAFFKINSLTFTKNLKKKGESTTHYPELILKNFNTRLGHTIARMFACLFPQKPMYSGRRVVTFHNQRDYIFFRHHRYEFKREGEKAALLELGPRFTLRLKWLQKGTFNSRYGEYEWVLKRHEMETSRRRFFL
;
A
#
# COMPACT_ATOMS: atom_id res chain seq x y z
N MET A 1 -17.88 -66.81 -14.97
CA MET A 1 -16.70 -66.45 -14.17
C MET A 1 -16.98 -65.08 -13.55
N LYS A 2 -16.97 -64.99 -12.21
CA LYS A 2 -17.31 -63.79 -11.43
C LYS A 2 -16.04 -63.03 -11.03
N CYS A 3 -16.14 -61.69 -11.05
CA CYS A 3 -15.30 -60.65 -10.41
C CYS A 3 -13.83 -60.55 -10.88
N PRO A 4 -13.09 -59.43 -10.66
CA PRO A 4 -13.37 -58.28 -9.77
C PRO A 4 -13.03 -56.89 -10.38
N CYS A 5 -13.90 -55.87 -10.23
CA CYS A 5 -13.52 -54.48 -10.59
C CYS A 5 -14.23 -53.41 -9.73
N SER A 6 -14.81 -53.80 -8.60
CA SER A 6 -15.65 -52.94 -7.74
C SER A 6 -15.16 -52.83 -6.29
N GLU A 7 -14.08 -53.51 -5.93
CA GLU A 7 -13.47 -53.44 -4.58
C GLU A 7 -12.37 -52.37 -4.51
N GLU A 8 -11.58 -52.18 -5.58
CA GLU A 8 -10.45 -51.24 -5.60
C GLU A 8 -10.86 -49.76 -5.49
N LEU A 9 -12.04 -49.38 -6.01
CA LEU A 9 -12.55 -47.99 -5.90
C LEU A 9 -13.11 -47.65 -4.51
N LYS A 10 -13.47 -48.65 -3.69
CA LYS A 10 -13.97 -48.44 -2.31
C LYS A 10 -12.82 -48.32 -1.31
N GLU A 11 -11.71 -49.04 -1.55
CA GLU A 11 -10.53 -48.97 -0.69
C GLU A 11 -9.80 -47.62 -0.77
N GLU A 12 -9.81 -46.95 -1.93
CA GLU A 12 -9.22 -45.61 -2.08
C GLU A 12 -10.04 -44.51 -1.38
N GLU A 13 -11.38 -44.59 -1.38
CA GLU A 13 -12.25 -43.66 -0.65
C GLU A 13 -12.21 -43.90 0.87
N GLU A 14 -12.20 -45.15 1.34
CA GLU A 14 -12.06 -45.49 2.76
C GLU A 14 -10.68 -45.13 3.31
N GLY A 15 -9.61 -45.30 2.52
CA GLY A 15 -8.27 -44.85 2.87
C GLY A 15 -8.20 -43.33 3.03
N SER A 16 -8.82 -42.58 2.12
CA SER A 16 -8.87 -41.11 2.15
C SER A 16 -9.64 -40.57 3.36
N GLN A 17 -10.76 -41.20 3.74
CA GLN A 17 -11.56 -40.83 4.90
C GLN A 17 -10.86 -41.16 6.23
N ASN A 18 -10.28 -42.36 6.36
CA ASN A 18 -9.52 -42.76 7.55
C ASN A 18 -8.27 -41.89 7.79
N ILE A 19 -7.61 -41.42 6.72
CA ILE A 19 -6.46 -40.52 6.79
C ILE A 19 -6.88 -39.10 7.21
N GLY A 20 -8.04 -38.63 6.75
CA GLY A 20 -8.65 -37.38 7.19
C GLY A 20 -8.92 -37.36 8.71
N GLU A 21 -9.48 -38.45 9.24
CA GLU A 21 -9.79 -38.60 10.67
C GLU A 21 -8.53 -38.73 11.56
N ALA A 22 -7.50 -39.43 11.09
CA ALA A 22 -6.21 -39.53 11.78
C ALA A 22 -5.48 -38.18 11.86
N SER A 23 -5.52 -37.38 10.79
CA SER A 23 -4.93 -36.03 10.79
C SER A 23 -5.73 -35.06 11.67
N ALA A 24 -7.07 -35.18 11.67
CA ALA A 24 -7.97 -34.38 12.50
C ALA A 24 -7.81 -34.70 13.99
N SER A 25 -7.71 -35.98 14.37
CA SER A 25 -7.53 -36.41 15.76
C SER A 25 -6.18 -36.00 16.36
N VAL A 26 -5.09 -36.09 15.59
CA VAL A 26 -3.77 -35.57 16.00
C VAL A 26 -3.81 -34.05 16.19
N THR A 27 -4.54 -33.34 15.34
CA THR A 27 -4.70 -31.87 15.42
C THR A 27 -5.56 -31.46 16.62
N LEU A 28 -6.64 -32.20 16.92
CA LEU A 28 -7.53 -31.98 18.08
C LEU A 28 -6.82 -32.22 19.41
N SER A 29 -6.12 -33.36 19.55
CA SER A 29 -5.34 -33.71 20.75
C SER A 29 -4.26 -32.66 21.05
N SER A 30 -3.56 -32.22 20.01
CA SER A 30 -2.49 -31.22 20.15
C SER A 30 -3.01 -29.79 20.38
N ASN A 31 -4.24 -29.47 19.97
CA ASN A 31 -4.90 -28.21 20.32
C ASN A 31 -5.37 -28.17 21.79
N SER A 32 -5.81 -29.31 22.32
CA SER A 32 -6.16 -29.47 23.74
C SER A 32 -4.95 -29.27 24.66
N LEU A 33 -3.82 -29.93 24.35
CA LEU A 33 -2.55 -29.76 25.09
C LEU A 33 -2.04 -28.32 25.07
N ASN A 34 -2.13 -27.63 23.93
CA ASN A 34 -1.76 -26.22 23.82
C ASN A 34 -2.67 -25.29 24.64
N ARG A 35 -3.98 -25.57 24.69
CA ARG A 35 -4.93 -24.82 25.53
C ARG A 35 -4.58 -24.94 27.01
N ASN A 36 -4.31 -26.16 27.48
CA ASN A 36 -3.95 -26.42 28.88
C ASN A 36 -2.63 -25.73 29.27
N LEU A 37 -1.59 -25.82 28.43
CA LEU A 37 -0.31 -25.16 28.67
C LEU A 37 -0.39 -23.63 28.61
N ASN A 38 -1.36 -23.07 27.86
CA ASN A 38 -1.58 -21.62 27.78
C ASN A 38 -2.40 -21.10 28.96
N HIS A 39 -3.37 -21.88 29.44
CA HIS A 39 -4.12 -21.58 30.66
C HIS A 39 -3.18 -21.54 31.87
N LEU A 40 -2.36 -22.59 32.04
CA LEU A 40 -1.41 -22.71 33.14
C LEU A 40 -0.43 -21.53 33.18
N TYR A 41 0.04 -21.05 32.02
CA TYR A 41 0.95 -19.90 31.94
C TYR A 41 0.32 -18.57 32.38
N LYS A 42 -0.99 -18.38 32.17
CA LYS A 42 -1.71 -17.14 32.48
C LYS A 42 -2.05 -17.00 33.97
N THR A 43 -2.14 -18.10 34.70
CA THR A 43 -2.54 -18.15 36.11
C THR A 43 -1.40 -17.89 37.10
N PHE A 44 -0.17 -17.62 36.63
CA PHE A 44 0.98 -17.45 37.52
C PHE A 44 1.20 -16.00 38.01
N PRO A 45 1.42 -15.78 39.31
CA PRO A 45 1.69 -14.45 39.88
C PRO A 45 3.04 -13.89 39.40
N ASN A 46 3.15 -12.56 39.31
CA ASN A 46 4.27 -11.84 38.71
C ASN A 46 5.66 -12.15 39.33
N SER A 47 5.71 -12.51 40.62
CA SER A 47 6.96 -12.73 41.37
C SER A 47 7.67 -14.07 41.07
N ALA A 48 6.97 -15.08 40.55
CA ALA A 48 7.51 -16.40 40.23
C ALA A 48 7.83 -16.60 38.72
N LYS A 49 7.79 -15.51 37.93
CA LYS A 49 7.82 -15.55 36.46
C LYS A 49 9.16 -15.95 35.83
N ASN A 50 10.28 -15.84 36.54
CA ASN A 50 11.58 -15.92 35.88
C ASN A 50 12.06 -17.36 35.63
N GLU A 51 12.15 -18.22 36.65
CA GLU A 51 12.67 -19.59 36.46
C GLU A 51 11.62 -20.58 35.97
N ARG A 52 10.45 -20.63 36.63
CA ARG A 52 9.35 -21.52 36.23
C ARG A 52 8.76 -21.11 34.87
N GLY A 53 8.68 -19.81 34.59
CA GLY A 53 8.30 -19.30 33.27
C GLY A 53 9.33 -19.62 32.18
N LYS A 54 10.64 -19.60 32.49
CA LYS A 54 11.71 -20.04 31.57
C LYS A 54 11.61 -21.53 31.28
N LYS A 55 11.39 -22.37 32.30
CA LYS A 55 11.20 -23.82 32.13
C LYS A 55 10.00 -24.13 31.23
N LEU A 56 8.85 -23.50 31.47
CA LEU A 56 7.66 -23.70 30.63
C LEU A 56 7.87 -23.22 29.18
N ARG A 57 8.61 -22.12 28.96
CA ARG A 57 8.96 -21.65 27.61
C ARG A 57 9.87 -22.63 26.87
N LEU A 58 10.81 -23.25 27.57
CA LEU A 58 11.70 -24.28 27.02
C LEU A 58 10.90 -25.54 26.65
N GLU A 59 10.02 -26.01 27.53
CA GLU A 59 9.14 -27.16 27.27
C GLU A 59 8.18 -26.90 26.09
N LYS A 60 7.60 -25.70 26.00
CA LYS A 60 6.79 -25.30 24.82
C LYS A 60 7.63 -25.28 23.53
N ALA A 61 8.88 -24.86 23.61
CA ALA A 61 9.77 -24.82 22.45
C ALA A 61 10.21 -26.22 22.00
N SER A 62 10.52 -27.14 22.93
CA SER A 62 10.86 -28.54 22.60
C SER A 62 9.66 -29.25 21.98
N ALA A 63 8.48 -29.15 22.61
CA ALA A 63 7.24 -29.73 22.08
C ALA A 63 6.90 -29.17 20.68
N LYS A 64 7.10 -27.87 20.45
CA LYS A 64 6.92 -27.26 19.12
C LYS A 64 7.89 -27.84 18.08
N ARG A 65 9.16 -28.04 18.44
CA ARG A 65 10.18 -28.63 17.54
C ARG A 65 9.84 -30.08 17.20
N GLU A 66 9.44 -30.87 18.18
CA GLU A 66 9.00 -32.27 17.97
C GLU A 66 7.78 -32.33 17.03
N ARG A 67 6.79 -31.46 17.25
CA ARG A 67 5.61 -31.35 16.37
C ARG A 67 5.99 -31.00 14.93
N GLN A 68 6.94 -30.09 14.74
CA GLN A 68 7.45 -29.73 13.40
C GLN A 68 8.18 -30.90 12.73
N LYS A 69 9.02 -31.63 13.48
CA LYS A 69 9.70 -32.84 12.98
C LYS A 69 8.70 -33.92 12.56
N MET A 70 7.68 -34.17 13.38
CA MET A 70 6.63 -35.15 13.06
C MET A 70 5.83 -34.76 11.81
N ARG A 71 5.46 -33.48 11.67
CA ARG A 71 4.78 -32.98 10.46
C ARG A 71 5.64 -33.08 9.21
N LEU A 72 6.95 -32.85 9.32
CA LEU A 72 7.87 -33.00 8.20
C LEU A 72 7.92 -34.46 7.74
N LYS A 73 8.08 -35.41 8.68
CA LYS A 73 8.05 -36.86 8.39
C LYS A 73 6.73 -37.30 7.76
N LEU A 74 5.60 -36.75 8.24
CA LEU A 74 4.28 -37.03 7.65
C LEU A 74 4.16 -36.47 6.22
N ARG A 75 4.72 -35.28 5.97
CA ARG A 75 4.73 -34.67 4.62
C ARG A 75 5.60 -35.44 3.64
N GLU A 76 6.74 -35.97 4.09
CA GLU A 76 7.59 -36.84 3.27
C GLU A 76 6.87 -38.13 2.87
N LYS A 77 6.03 -38.69 3.75
CA LYS A 77 5.30 -39.93 3.50
C LYS A 77 4.00 -39.77 2.70
N LEU A 78 3.20 -38.74 3.00
CA LEU A 78 1.85 -38.56 2.46
C LEU A 78 1.76 -37.46 1.39
N GLY A 79 2.87 -36.76 1.13
CA GLY A 79 2.93 -35.65 0.18
C GLY A 79 2.41 -34.33 0.75
N GLU A 80 2.65 -33.24 0.00
CA GLU A 80 2.33 -31.87 0.45
C GLU A 80 0.83 -31.58 0.57
N LYS A 81 0.01 -32.25 -0.23
CA LYS A 81 -1.45 -32.09 -0.25
C LYS A 81 -2.13 -32.67 1.00
N ALA A 82 -1.61 -33.77 1.54
CA ALA A 82 -2.18 -34.42 2.72
C ALA A 82 -1.85 -33.69 4.03
N VAL A 83 -0.72 -32.96 4.09
CA VAL A 83 -0.36 -32.12 5.26
C VAL A 83 -0.01 -30.70 4.81
N PRO A 84 -1.04 -29.86 4.57
CA PRO A 84 -0.85 -28.47 4.17
C PRO A 84 0.04 -27.71 5.16
N LYS A 85 0.85 -26.80 4.62
CA LYS A 85 1.62 -25.86 5.42
C LYS A 85 0.64 -24.87 6.03
N GLU A 86 0.69 -24.70 7.35
CA GLU A 86 -0.09 -23.66 8.01
C GLU A 86 0.34 -22.29 7.48
N GLU A 87 -0.62 -21.57 6.91
CA GLU A 87 -0.39 -20.20 6.49
C GLU A 87 -0.34 -19.28 7.71
N PRO A 88 0.69 -18.42 7.82
CA PRO A 88 0.77 -17.47 8.91
C PRO A 88 -0.40 -16.48 8.82
N ARG A 89 -1.08 -16.25 9.94
CA ARG A 89 -2.09 -15.18 10.06
C ARG A 89 -1.39 -13.82 10.05
N THR A 90 -1.18 -13.28 8.85
CA THR A 90 -0.67 -11.92 8.65
C THR A 90 -1.82 -10.92 8.75
N ILE A 91 -1.50 -9.63 8.94
CA ILE A 91 -2.49 -8.55 8.94
C ILE A 91 -3.18 -8.45 7.58
N GLU A 92 -2.46 -8.72 6.49
CA GLU A 92 -3.02 -8.68 5.14
C GLU A 92 -4.02 -9.83 4.94
N ASN A 93 -3.67 -11.06 5.33
CA ASN A 93 -4.57 -12.22 5.22
C ASN A 93 -5.79 -12.14 6.15
N THR A 94 -5.70 -11.34 7.22
CA THR A 94 -6.79 -11.15 8.18
C THR A 94 -7.40 -9.75 8.06
N ARG A 95 -7.29 -9.11 6.89
CA ARG A 95 -7.91 -7.81 6.61
C ARG A 95 -9.43 -7.96 6.75
N GLU A 96 -10.07 -6.96 7.35
CA GLU A 96 -11.53 -6.90 7.38
C GLU A 96 -12.03 -6.64 5.95
N HIS A 97 -12.98 -7.46 5.50
CA HIS A 97 -13.58 -7.29 4.18
C HIS A 97 -14.23 -5.90 4.10
N ASP A 98 -13.85 -5.14 3.07
CA ASP A 98 -14.44 -3.84 2.78
C ASP A 98 -15.30 -3.99 1.52
N VAL A 99 -16.54 -3.53 1.59
CA VAL A 99 -17.52 -3.62 0.49
C VAL A 99 -17.12 -2.71 -0.69
N THR A 100 -16.27 -1.72 -0.43
CA THR A 100 -15.82 -0.75 -1.45
C THR A 100 -14.62 -1.23 -2.27
N VAL A 101 -14.16 -2.48 -2.06
CA VAL A 101 -13.10 -3.08 -2.88
C VAL A 101 -13.64 -3.30 -4.29
N ILE A 102 -12.91 -2.79 -5.27
CA ILE A 102 -13.25 -2.88 -6.69
C ILE A 102 -12.90 -4.28 -7.19
N GLU A 103 -13.82 -4.85 -7.96
CA GLU A 103 -13.60 -6.06 -8.75
C GLU A 103 -13.13 -5.67 -10.16
N ASP A 104 -12.33 -6.52 -10.82
CA ASP A 104 -11.63 -6.15 -12.07
C ASP A 104 -12.58 -5.74 -13.22
N ASP A 105 -13.83 -6.21 -13.21
CA ASP A 105 -14.86 -5.94 -14.25
C ASP A 105 -16.10 -5.18 -13.70
N ASP A 106 -15.92 -4.30 -12.72
CA ASP A 106 -17.03 -3.48 -12.18
C ASP A 106 -17.48 -2.41 -13.20
N LEU A 107 -18.65 -2.61 -13.80
CA LEU A 107 -19.25 -1.69 -14.78
C LEU A 107 -19.53 -0.30 -14.20
N GLU A 108 -19.81 -0.19 -12.90
CA GLU A 108 -20.08 1.09 -12.25
C GLU A 108 -18.80 1.94 -12.19
N VAL A 109 -17.68 1.32 -11.83
CA VAL A 109 -16.37 1.99 -11.78
C VAL A 109 -15.95 2.45 -13.18
N GLN A 110 -16.17 1.64 -14.21
CA GLN A 110 -15.88 2.04 -15.59
C GLN A 110 -16.72 3.24 -16.04
N HIS A 111 -18.00 3.28 -15.63
CA HIS A 111 -18.88 4.42 -15.91
C HIS A 111 -18.42 5.69 -15.18
N ASP A 112 -18.03 5.55 -13.91
CA ASP A 112 -17.49 6.65 -13.11
C ASP A 112 -16.20 7.19 -13.76
N GLU A 113 -15.28 6.31 -14.17
CA GLU A 113 -14.02 6.69 -14.83
C GLU A 113 -14.22 7.42 -16.16
N ALA A 114 -15.25 7.05 -16.94
CA ALA A 114 -15.55 7.68 -18.21
C ALA A 114 -16.19 9.07 -18.04
N THR A 115 -16.77 9.35 -16.88
CA THR A 115 -17.55 10.57 -16.62
C THR A 115 -16.84 11.52 -15.65
N ASP A 116 -15.76 11.08 -14.99
CA ASP A 116 -15.06 11.87 -13.99
C ASP A 116 -14.32 13.10 -14.57
N GLU A 117 -13.94 14.01 -13.68
CA GLU A 117 -13.25 15.24 -14.04
C GLU A 117 -11.83 15.02 -14.54
N MET A 118 -11.29 13.79 -14.42
CA MET A 118 -9.95 13.40 -14.83
C MET A 118 -9.93 12.71 -16.21
N ASN A 119 -11.09 12.32 -16.76
CA ASN A 119 -11.18 11.56 -18.00
C ASN A 119 -10.50 12.27 -19.18
N ALA A 120 -10.65 13.60 -19.29
CA ALA A 120 -9.99 14.40 -20.33
C ALA A 120 -8.46 14.27 -20.33
N TYR A 121 -7.86 13.96 -19.18
CA TYR A 121 -6.44 13.67 -19.09
C TYR A 121 -6.13 12.23 -19.55
N PHE A 122 -6.97 11.24 -19.20
CA PHE A 122 -6.78 9.84 -19.61
C PHE A 122 -7.13 9.59 -21.09
N SER A 123 -7.95 10.44 -21.71
CA SER A 123 -8.18 10.46 -23.15
C SER A 123 -7.02 11.08 -23.94
N ASP A 124 -5.95 11.49 -23.26
CA ASP A 124 -4.71 12.01 -23.85
C ASP A 124 -4.91 13.37 -24.58
N GLU A 125 -6.02 14.06 -24.32
CA GLU A 125 -6.35 15.36 -24.93
C GLU A 125 -5.48 16.50 -24.40
N ILE A 126 -5.16 16.48 -23.10
CA ILE A 126 -4.46 17.56 -22.42
C ILE A 126 -3.16 17.01 -21.79
N PRO A 127 -1.97 17.52 -22.19
CA PRO A 127 -0.73 17.09 -21.54
C PRO A 127 -0.66 17.60 -20.10
N PRO A 128 -0.16 16.79 -19.15
CA PRO A 128 -0.09 17.19 -17.76
C PRO A 128 0.87 18.37 -17.58
N LYS A 129 0.36 19.41 -16.92
CA LYS A 129 1.09 20.63 -16.60
C LYS A 129 0.88 20.96 -15.13
N ILE A 130 1.94 20.78 -14.34
CA ILE A 130 1.85 20.75 -12.88
C ILE A 130 2.43 22.03 -12.29
N LEU A 131 1.66 22.66 -11.42
CA LEU A 131 2.10 23.79 -10.62
C LEU A 131 2.46 23.34 -9.20
N ILE A 132 3.73 23.41 -8.83
CA ILE A 132 4.19 23.18 -7.46
C ILE A 132 4.34 24.53 -6.74
N THR A 133 3.66 24.66 -5.61
CA THR A 133 3.76 25.84 -4.73
C THR A 133 3.93 25.44 -3.29
N THR A 134 4.22 26.43 -2.44
CA THR A 134 4.44 26.25 -1.00
C THR A 134 3.44 27.04 -0.16
N SER A 135 3.37 26.72 1.14
CA SER A 135 2.76 27.61 2.12
C SER A 135 3.47 28.98 2.14
N PRO A 136 2.77 30.06 2.55
CA PRO A 136 3.39 31.38 2.67
C PRO A 136 4.64 31.32 3.55
N TYR A 137 5.68 32.05 3.15
CA TYR A 137 6.94 32.18 3.91
C TYR A 137 7.68 30.85 4.20
N ALA A 138 7.48 29.85 3.34
CA ALA A 138 8.21 28.59 3.42
C ALA A 138 9.73 28.78 3.48
N LYS A 139 10.40 27.88 4.20
CA LYS A 139 11.84 27.89 4.44
C LYS A 139 12.55 26.97 3.46
N VAL A 140 13.88 27.03 3.53
CA VAL A 140 14.80 26.37 2.60
C VAL A 140 14.52 24.86 2.49
N ASN A 141 14.20 24.17 3.57
CA ASN A 141 13.92 22.73 3.52
C ASN A 141 12.66 22.37 2.71
N THR A 142 11.65 23.22 2.76
CA THR A 142 10.42 23.03 1.99
C THR A 142 10.65 23.30 0.50
N PHE A 143 11.43 24.33 0.18
CA PHE A 143 11.86 24.55 -1.21
C PHE A 143 12.74 23.42 -1.72
N LYS A 144 13.69 22.90 -0.92
CA LYS A 144 14.48 21.70 -1.27
C LYS A 144 13.58 20.52 -1.65
N PHE A 145 12.51 20.29 -0.87
CA PHE A 145 11.56 19.23 -1.19
C PHE A 145 10.80 19.49 -2.49
N CYS A 146 10.37 20.73 -2.75
CA CYS A 146 9.73 21.09 -4.01
C CYS A 146 10.63 20.86 -5.22
N TYR A 147 11.92 21.22 -5.13
CA TYR A 147 12.89 20.94 -6.19
C TYR A 147 13.15 19.44 -6.39
N GLU A 148 13.11 18.64 -5.31
CA GLU A 148 13.19 17.18 -5.45
C GLU A 148 11.91 16.60 -6.09
N LEU A 149 10.72 17.12 -5.77
CA LEU A 149 9.47 16.75 -6.44
C LEU A 149 9.48 17.10 -7.93
N GLN A 150 9.95 18.29 -8.30
CA GLN A 150 10.10 18.71 -9.69
C GLN A 150 11.03 17.79 -10.51
N LYS A 151 12.05 17.20 -9.87
CA LYS A 151 12.91 16.21 -10.55
C LYS A 151 12.20 14.88 -10.80
N CYS A 152 11.23 14.53 -9.94
CA CYS A 152 10.45 13.30 -10.08
C CYS A 152 9.31 13.46 -11.09
N ILE A 153 8.59 14.58 -11.04
CA ILE A 153 7.39 14.85 -11.83
C ILE A 153 7.77 15.64 -13.09
N PRO A 154 7.60 15.08 -14.30
CA PRO A 154 7.83 15.83 -15.55
C PRO A 154 6.93 17.05 -15.66
N ASN A 155 7.34 18.07 -16.43
CA ASN A 155 6.53 19.27 -16.73
C ASN A 155 6.04 20.05 -15.48
N ALA A 156 6.76 19.95 -14.36
CA ALA A 156 6.41 20.64 -13.13
C ALA A 156 7.12 22.01 -13.02
N ASP A 157 6.33 23.05 -12.79
CA ASP A 157 6.82 24.41 -12.54
C ASP A 157 6.71 24.75 -11.05
N ILE A 158 7.76 25.37 -10.49
CA ILE A 158 7.75 25.82 -9.09
C ILE A 158 7.49 27.31 -9.02
N PHE A 159 6.42 27.71 -8.31
CA PHE A 159 6.14 29.11 -8.00
C PHE A 159 5.98 29.37 -6.50
N THR A 160 6.55 30.49 -6.06
CA THR A 160 6.42 30.92 -4.65
C THR A 160 5.15 31.73 -4.46
N ARG A 161 4.36 31.35 -3.45
CA ARG A 161 3.05 31.96 -3.19
C ARG A 161 3.10 33.40 -2.64
N LYS A 162 4.24 33.87 -2.11
CA LYS A 162 4.49 35.24 -1.58
C LYS A 162 3.33 35.88 -0.78
N GLY A 163 2.54 35.08 -0.04
CA GLY A 163 1.40 35.55 0.76
C GLY A 163 0.03 35.57 0.04
N ILE A 164 -0.04 35.22 -1.25
CA ILE A 164 -1.29 35.14 -2.02
C ILE A 164 -2.19 34.03 -1.43
N PRO A 165 -3.50 34.26 -1.22
CA PRO A 165 -4.43 33.22 -0.81
C PRO A 165 -4.54 32.08 -1.83
N LEU A 166 -4.66 30.83 -1.37
CA LEU A 166 -4.69 29.64 -2.23
C LEU A 166 -5.82 29.70 -3.28
N LYS A 167 -7.00 30.23 -2.92
CA LYS A 167 -8.11 30.43 -3.89
C LYS A 167 -7.72 31.32 -5.09
N LYS A 168 -6.88 32.34 -4.88
CA LYS A 168 -6.38 33.18 -5.98
C LYS A 168 -5.34 32.43 -6.82
N VAL A 169 -4.50 31.61 -6.19
CA VAL A 169 -3.54 30.76 -6.90
C VAL A 169 -4.28 29.76 -7.80
N VAL A 170 -5.35 29.12 -7.31
CA VAL A 170 -6.20 28.23 -8.11
C VAL A 170 -6.75 28.96 -9.34
N LYS A 171 -7.32 30.16 -9.17
CA LYS A 171 -7.80 30.96 -10.31
C LYS A 171 -6.70 31.27 -11.32
N GLN A 172 -5.52 31.68 -10.86
CA GLN A 172 -4.36 31.95 -11.72
C GLN A 172 -3.85 30.69 -12.42
N ALA A 173 -3.90 29.54 -11.75
CA ALA A 173 -3.49 28.26 -12.31
C ALA A 173 -4.46 27.83 -13.43
N LYS A 174 -5.78 27.97 -13.21
CA LYS A 174 -6.81 27.76 -14.24
C LYS A 174 -6.58 28.67 -15.45
N SER A 175 -6.34 29.97 -15.24
CA SER A 175 -6.08 30.93 -16.33
C SER A 175 -4.78 30.65 -17.12
N LYS A 176 -3.87 29.83 -16.57
CA LYS A 176 -2.61 29.43 -17.21
C LYS A 176 -2.63 27.98 -17.69
N GLU A 177 -3.81 27.36 -17.67
CA GLU A 177 -4.04 25.99 -18.17
C GLU A 177 -3.17 24.95 -17.46
N TYR A 178 -2.97 25.10 -16.15
CA TYR A 178 -2.40 24.02 -15.34
C TYR A 178 -3.46 22.94 -15.10
N THR A 179 -3.06 21.68 -15.24
CA THR A 179 -3.91 20.51 -14.97
C THR A 179 -3.93 20.18 -13.47
N ASP A 180 -2.82 20.41 -12.77
CA ASP A 180 -2.70 20.02 -11.36
C ASP A 180 -1.95 21.06 -10.55
N LEU A 181 -2.38 21.24 -9.30
CA LEU A 181 -1.75 22.10 -8.32
C LEU A 181 -1.32 21.27 -7.11
N ILE A 182 -0.01 21.26 -6.85
CA ILE A 182 0.60 20.67 -5.66
C ILE A 182 0.99 21.80 -4.70
N VAL A 183 0.47 21.79 -3.48
CA VAL A 183 0.82 22.74 -2.43
C VAL A 183 1.53 22.00 -1.30
N VAL A 184 2.81 22.31 -1.11
CA VAL A 184 3.59 21.77 0.01
C VAL A 184 3.42 22.67 1.23
N HIS A 185 2.85 22.10 2.30
CA HIS A 185 2.71 22.74 3.59
C HIS A 185 3.94 22.49 4.47
N GLU A 186 4.37 23.54 5.16
CA GLU A 186 5.42 23.51 6.15
C GLU A 186 4.86 23.58 7.58
N ASP A 187 5.46 22.83 8.49
CA ASP A 187 5.33 23.03 9.93
C ASP A 187 6.72 22.96 10.57
N ARG A 188 7.01 23.87 11.50
CA ARG A 188 8.30 23.96 12.22
C ARG A 188 9.55 23.82 11.32
N LYS A 189 9.57 24.50 10.16
CA LYS A 189 10.69 24.47 9.17
C LYS A 189 10.88 23.13 8.45
N THR A 190 9.90 22.24 8.51
CA THR A 190 9.90 20.95 7.81
C THR A 190 8.62 20.75 7.00
N PRO A 191 8.68 20.13 5.80
CA PRO A 191 7.49 19.73 5.06
C PRO A 191 6.63 18.77 5.88
N ASN A 192 5.34 19.08 6.03
CA ASN A 192 4.39 18.31 6.85
C ASN A 192 3.19 17.79 6.06
N GLY A 193 2.80 18.45 4.98
CA GLY A 193 1.64 18.03 4.20
C GLY A 193 1.73 18.43 2.73
N ILE A 194 0.95 17.74 1.91
CA ILE A 194 0.78 18.03 0.48
C ILE A 194 -0.72 18.12 0.22
N VAL A 195 -1.15 19.22 -0.38
CA VAL A 195 -2.48 19.32 -1.00
C VAL A 195 -2.29 19.09 -2.49
N LEU A 196 -2.99 18.11 -3.04
CA LEU A 196 -3.06 17.85 -4.48
C LEU A 196 -4.46 18.25 -4.94
N CYS A 197 -4.55 19.18 -5.89
CA CYS A 197 -5.80 19.66 -6.46
C CYS A 197 -5.73 19.46 -7.97
N HIS A 198 -6.66 18.67 -8.52
CA HIS A 198 -6.86 18.59 -9.96
C HIS A 198 -7.64 19.82 -10.44
N LEU A 199 -7.30 20.33 -11.61
CA LEU A 199 -7.86 21.54 -12.23
C LEU A 199 -8.37 21.18 -13.63
N PRO A 200 -9.42 21.86 -14.14
CA PRO A 200 -10.03 23.07 -13.59
C PRO A 200 -10.98 22.80 -12.42
N ASP A 201 -11.77 21.73 -12.43
CA ASP A 201 -12.83 21.50 -11.43
C ASP A 201 -12.75 20.14 -10.75
N GLY A 202 -11.59 19.47 -10.84
CA GLY A 202 -11.37 18.17 -10.25
C GLY A 202 -11.17 18.16 -8.73
N PRO A 203 -11.03 16.96 -8.13
CA PRO A 203 -11.00 16.78 -6.69
C PRO A 203 -9.74 17.34 -6.03
N THR A 204 -9.84 17.60 -4.73
CA THR A 204 -8.72 18.05 -3.89
C THR A 204 -8.47 17.07 -2.74
N ALA A 205 -7.26 16.53 -2.67
CA ALA A 205 -6.83 15.62 -1.62
C ALA A 205 -5.74 16.26 -0.74
N PHE A 206 -5.84 16.06 0.57
CA PHE A 206 -4.77 16.42 1.50
C PHE A 206 -4.12 15.19 2.09
N PHE A 207 -2.80 15.16 1.95
CA PHE A 207 -1.94 14.13 2.49
C PHE A 207 -1.05 14.71 3.58
N LYS A 208 -0.96 14.00 4.70
CA LYS A 208 0.09 14.24 5.69
C LYS A 208 1.37 13.51 5.26
N ILE A 209 2.50 14.20 5.30
CA ILE A 209 3.82 13.61 5.14
C ILE A 209 4.23 13.03 6.51
N ASN A 210 4.43 11.73 6.57
CA ASN A 210 4.79 11.03 7.81
C ASN A 210 6.30 10.86 7.98
N SER A 211 6.99 10.56 6.89
CA SER A 211 8.45 10.44 6.86
C SER A 211 8.97 11.07 5.57
N LEU A 212 10.07 11.81 5.65
CA LEU A 212 10.75 12.37 4.50
C LEU A 212 12.26 12.13 4.64
N THR A 213 12.86 11.52 3.61
CA THR A 213 14.30 11.39 3.46
C THR A 213 14.69 11.98 2.11
N PHE A 214 15.46 13.07 2.17
CA PHE A 214 15.98 13.73 0.97
C PHE A 214 16.98 12.84 0.24
N THR A 215 17.06 13.02 -1.07
CA THR A 215 17.96 12.27 -1.97
C THR A 215 19.43 12.38 -1.51
N LYS A 216 19.83 13.54 -0.94
CA LYS A 216 21.18 13.75 -0.41
C LYS A 216 21.56 12.80 0.72
N ASN A 217 20.60 12.35 1.52
CA ASN A 217 20.81 11.50 2.69
C ASN A 217 20.77 10.00 2.35
N LEU A 218 20.56 9.64 1.09
CA LEU A 218 20.56 8.25 0.63
C LEU A 218 22.00 7.76 0.39
N LYS A 219 22.30 6.54 0.85
CA LYS A 219 23.65 5.94 0.75
C LYS A 219 24.08 5.71 -0.71
N LYS A 220 23.19 5.14 -1.52
CA LYS A 220 23.38 4.91 -2.95
C LYS A 220 22.28 5.67 -3.69
N LYS A 221 22.66 6.58 -4.58
CA LYS A 221 21.76 7.40 -5.38
C LYS A 221 22.27 7.47 -6.81
N GLY A 222 21.38 7.42 -7.77
CA GLY A 222 21.66 7.74 -9.16
C GLY A 222 21.26 9.17 -9.49
N GLU A 223 21.60 9.60 -10.70
CA GLU A 223 21.13 10.87 -11.25
C GLU A 223 19.88 10.66 -12.11
N SER A 224 18.95 11.62 -12.00
CA SER A 224 17.72 11.59 -12.79
C SER A 224 17.98 12.08 -14.21
N THR A 225 17.46 11.36 -15.20
CA THR A 225 17.46 11.78 -16.60
C THR A 225 16.13 12.47 -16.96
N THR A 226 16.05 13.08 -18.15
CA THR A 226 14.87 13.84 -18.61
C THR A 226 13.70 12.97 -19.08
N HIS A 227 13.94 11.69 -19.39
CA HIS A 227 12.95 10.73 -19.91
C HIS A 227 11.71 10.62 -19.02
N TYR A 228 10.51 10.47 -19.60
CA TYR A 228 9.30 10.26 -18.80
C TYR A 228 9.33 8.91 -18.07
N PRO A 229 9.08 8.90 -16.75
CA PRO A 229 9.13 7.67 -15.96
C PRO A 229 7.88 6.82 -16.18
N GLU A 230 8.03 5.50 -15.99
CA GLU A 230 6.90 4.60 -15.77
C GLU A 230 6.28 4.86 -14.41
N LEU A 231 4.95 4.73 -14.31
CA LEU A 231 4.22 4.90 -13.06
C LEU A 231 3.68 3.56 -12.58
N ILE A 232 3.99 3.22 -11.33
CA ILE A 232 3.46 2.03 -10.66
C ILE A 232 2.58 2.49 -9.50
N LEU A 233 1.28 2.21 -9.59
CA LEU A 233 0.31 2.39 -8.52
C LEU A 233 -0.05 1.01 -7.99
N LYS A 234 0.26 0.72 -6.73
CA LYS A 234 0.09 -0.63 -6.15
C LYS A 234 -0.79 -0.61 -4.91
N ASN A 235 -1.76 -1.52 -4.87
CA ASN A 235 -2.70 -1.78 -3.78
C ASN A 235 -3.67 -0.62 -3.50
N PHE A 236 -4.19 0.02 -4.54
CA PHE A 236 -5.25 1.03 -4.45
C PHE A 236 -6.58 0.39 -4.84
N ASN A 237 -7.04 -0.54 -4.01
CA ASN A 237 -8.08 -1.49 -4.43
C ASN A 237 -9.49 -1.02 -4.06
N THR A 238 -9.64 -0.04 -3.18
CA THR A 238 -10.97 0.49 -2.82
C THR A 238 -11.38 1.60 -3.80
N ARG A 239 -12.67 1.95 -3.87
CA ARG A 239 -13.14 3.11 -4.66
C ARG A 239 -12.43 4.42 -4.32
N LEU A 240 -12.20 4.66 -3.03
CA LEU A 240 -11.39 5.79 -2.57
C LEU A 240 -9.93 5.66 -3.03
N GLY A 241 -9.33 4.47 -2.87
CA GLY A 241 -7.98 4.18 -3.31
C GLY A 241 -7.79 4.45 -4.80
N HIS A 242 -8.73 3.98 -5.62
CA HIS A 242 -8.75 4.14 -7.06
C HIS A 242 -8.84 5.60 -7.50
N THR A 243 -9.72 6.38 -6.87
CA THR A 243 -9.80 7.83 -7.10
C THR A 243 -8.46 8.52 -6.81
N ILE A 244 -7.82 8.17 -5.69
CA ILE A 244 -6.50 8.70 -5.32
C ILE A 244 -5.41 8.23 -6.29
N ALA A 245 -5.48 6.98 -6.77
CA ALA A 245 -4.57 6.44 -7.76
C ALA A 245 -4.69 7.23 -9.08
N ARG A 246 -5.90 7.49 -9.55
CA ARG A 246 -6.18 8.33 -10.73
C ARG A 246 -5.60 9.74 -10.55
N MET A 247 -5.82 10.38 -9.40
CA MET A 247 -5.21 11.69 -9.11
C MET A 247 -3.68 11.67 -9.16
N PHE A 248 -3.03 10.59 -8.70
CA PHE A 248 -1.57 10.47 -8.83
C PHE A 248 -1.13 10.19 -10.27
N ALA A 249 -1.93 9.47 -11.05
CA ALA A 249 -1.66 9.23 -12.46
C ALA A 249 -1.67 10.53 -13.27
N CYS A 250 -2.62 11.43 -13.01
CA CYS A 250 -2.71 12.75 -13.66
C CYS A 250 -1.41 13.58 -13.58
N LEU A 251 -0.56 13.33 -12.59
CA LEU A 251 0.71 14.05 -12.43
C LEU A 251 1.79 13.65 -13.44
N PHE A 252 1.66 12.53 -14.14
CA PHE A 252 2.71 12.00 -15.02
C PHE A 252 2.19 11.91 -16.45
N PRO A 253 3.02 12.00 -17.50
CA PRO A 253 2.55 11.68 -18.86
C PRO A 253 2.25 10.17 -19.00
N GLN A 254 1.15 9.79 -19.68
CA GLN A 254 0.82 8.39 -19.99
C GLN A 254 1.72 7.74 -21.07
N LYS A 255 2.80 8.43 -21.45
CA LYS A 255 3.77 8.00 -22.48
C LYS A 255 5.13 7.73 -21.84
N PRO A 256 5.29 6.60 -21.11
CA PRO A 256 6.55 6.27 -20.47
C PRO A 256 7.66 6.01 -21.50
N MET A 257 8.86 6.48 -21.21
CA MET A 257 10.03 6.28 -22.06
C MET A 257 10.93 5.18 -21.49
N TYR A 258 10.73 3.95 -21.95
CA TYR A 258 11.46 2.76 -21.49
C TYR A 258 12.99 2.86 -21.66
N SER A 259 13.47 3.67 -22.61
CA SER A 259 14.90 3.93 -22.80
C SER A 259 15.56 4.53 -21.55
N GLY A 260 14.83 5.37 -20.81
CA GLY A 260 15.30 6.00 -19.57
C GLY A 260 15.38 5.03 -18.39
N ARG A 261 14.60 3.93 -18.43
CA ARG A 261 14.43 2.94 -17.36
C ARG A 261 14.10 3.58 -16.00
N ARG A 262 13.33 4.67 -16.01
CA ARG A 262 12.91 5.40 -14.81
C ARG A 262 11.54 4.90 -14.39
N VAL A 263 11.34 4.69 -13.09
CA VAL A 263 10.06 4.27 -12.54
C VAL A 263 9.76 5.04 -11.27
N VAL A 264 8.55 5.58 -11.19
CA VAL A 264 7.97 6.18 -9.99
C VAL A 264 6.94 5.21 -9.44
N THR A 265 6.99 4.94 -8.13
CA THR A 265 6.11 3.98 -7.48
C THR A 265 5.39 4.66 -6.33
N PHE A 266 4.07 4.56 -6.36
CA PHE A 266 3.20 4.78 -5.21
C PHE A 266 2.70 3.41 -4.74
N HIS A 267 3.21 2.97 -3.61
CA HIS A 267 2.81 1.70 -3.01
C HIS A 267 1.96 1.98 -1.78
N ASN A 268 0.68 1.61 -1.83
CA ASN A 268 -0.18 1.66 -0.66
C ASN A 268 0.02 0.41 0.21
N GLN A 269 0.30 0.64 1.49
CA GLN A 269 0.34 -0.40 2.49
C GLN A 269 -0.28 0.14 3.77
N ARG A 270 -1.47 -0.36 4.13
CA ARG A 270 -2.20 0.00 5.36
C ARG A 270 -2.49 1.49 5.47
N ASP A 271 -3.00 2.10 4.39
CA ASP A 271 -3.25 3.54 4.24
C ASP A 271 -2.01 4.44 4.30
N TYR A 272 -0.82 3.85 4.24
CA TYR A 272 0.42 4.56 4.03
C TYR A 272 0.86 4.39 2.58
N ILE A 273 0.91 5.50 1.86
CA ILE A 273 1.36 5.54 0.48
C ILE A 273 2.86 5.84 0.48
N PHE A 274 3.65 4.84 0.12
CA PHE A 274 5.09 4.94 -0.01
C PHE A 274 5.43 5.44 -1.40
N PHE A 275 6.00 6.64 -1.48
CA PHE A 275 6.57 7.16 -2.72
C PHE A 275 8.02 6.72 -2.86
N ARG A 276 8.37 6.17 -4.02
CA ARG A 276 9.75 5.87 -4.40
C ARG A 276 9.99 6.23 -5.85
N HIS A 277 11.24 6.59 -6.16
CA HIS A 277 11.65 6.91 -7.52
C HIS A 277 12.96 6.18 -7.82
N HIS A 278 12.90 5.24 -8.74
CA HIS A 278 13.99 4.35 -9.05
C HIS A 278 14.38 4.40 -10.53
N ARG A 279 15.62 4.00 -10.79
CA ARG A 279 16.04 3.46 -12.08
C ARG A 279 16.10 1.95 -11.96
N TYR A 280 15.62 1.23 -12.96
CA TYR A 280 15.72 -0.23 -12.98
C TYR A 280 16.71 -0.72 -14.05
N GLU A 281 17.27 -1.90 -13.81
CA GLU A 281 18.08 -2.64 -14.76
C GLU A 281 17.73 -4.12 -14.63
N PHE A 282 17.33 -4.74 -15.74
CA PHE A 282 17.08 -6.18 -15.78
C PHE A 282 18.40 -6.95 -15.78
N LYS A 283 18.54 -7.88 -14.85
CA LYS A 283 19.65 -8.83 -14.73
C LYS A 283 19.17 -10.21 -15.12
N ARG A 284 20.10 -11.07 -15.58
CA ARG A 284 19.84 -12.49 -15.87
C ARG A 284 18.64 -12.67 -16.81
N GLU A 285 18.72 -12.08 -18.00
CA GLU A 285 17.70 -12.22 -19.05
C GLU A 285 16.26 -11.83 -18.63
N GLY A 286 16.10 -10.99 -17.60
CA GLY A 286 14.79 -10.44 -17.20
C GLY A 286 14.19 -11.03 -15.92
N GLU A 287 14.79 -12.07 -15.33
CA GLU A 287 14.25 -12.69 -14.10
C GLU A 287 14.24 -11.76 -12.88
N LYS A 288 15.21 -10.83 -12.82
CA LYS A 288 15.39 -9.95 -11.66
C LYS A 288 15.69 -8.52 -12.10
N ALA A 289 14.98 -7.57 -11.51
CA ALA A 289 15.30 -6.15 -11.65
C ALA A 289 16.18 -5.67 -10.49
N ALA A 290 17.32 -5.07 -10.80
CA ALA A 290 18.09 -4.29 -9.85
C ALA A 290 17.58 -2.84 -9.85
N LEU A 291 17.39 -2.27 -8.66
CA LEU A 291 16.85 -0.93 -8.50
C LEU A 291 17.91 0.01 -7.91
N LEU A 292 17.98 1.23 -8.43
CA LEU A 292 18.79 2.32 -7.91
C LEU A 292 17.90 3.54 -7.64
N GLU A 293 17.94 4.08 -6.43
CA GLU A 293 17.12 5.24 -6.05
C GLU A 293 17.60 6.52 -6.74
N LEU A 294 16.67 7.32 -7.23
CA LEU A 294 16.93 8.60 -7.93
C LEU A 294 16.38 9.81 -7.17
N GLY A 295 15.34 9.63 -6.37
CA GLY A 295 14.58 10.70 -5.74
C GLY A 295 14.42 10.54 -4.22
N PRO A 296 13.66 11.45 -3.58
CA PRO A 296 13.36 11.38 -2.16
C PRO A 296 12.52 10.15 -1.84
N ARG A 297 12.66 9.69 -0.59
CA ARG A 297 11.72 8.72 -0.01
C ARG A 297 10.77 9.46 0.90
N PHE A 298 9.48 9.35 0.66
CA PHE A 298 8.51 9.84 1.61
C PHE A 298 7.30 8.93 1.73
N THR A 299 6.56 9.13 2.82
CA THR A 299 5.29 8.44 3.07
C THR A 299 4.20 9.47 3.22
N LEU A 300 3.13 9.24 2.48
CA LEU A 300 1.91 10.02 2.54
C LEU A 300 0.83 9.23 3.26
N ARG A 301 -0.03 9.95 3.95
CA ARG A 301 -1.25 9.40 4.53
C ARG A 301 -2.40 10.35 4.24
N LEU A 302 -3.43 9.84 3.55
CA LEU A 302 -4.61 10.63 3.23
C LEU A 302 -5.30 11.10 4.51
N LYS A 303 -5.71 12.37 4.53
CA LYS A 303 -6.44 12.98 5.65
C LYS A 303 -7.85 13.37 5.26
N TRP A 304 -8.03 13.88 4.05
CA TRP A 304 -9.34 14.14 3.51
C TRP A 304 -9.26 14.23 1.98
N LEU A 305 -10.40 13.95 1.37
CA LEU A 305 -10.70 14.12 -0.05
C LEU A 305 -11.93 15.03 -0.15
N GLN A 306 -11.83 16.07 -0.96
CA GLN A 306 -12.86 17.06 -1.20
C GLN A 306 -13.27 16.99 -2.67
N LYS A 307 -14.58 17.01 -2.94
CA LYS A 307 -15.10 17.18 -4.29
C LYS A 307 -14.82 18.60 -4.78
N GLY A 308 -14.32 18.68 -6.01
CA GLY A 308 -13.92 19.92 -6.65
C GLY A 308 -12.67 20.58 -6.06
N THR A 309 -12.39 21.78 -6.56
CA THR A 309 -11.19 22.53 -6.17
C THR A 309 -11.19 22.99 -4.70
N PHE A 310 -10.00 23.36 -4.21
CA PHE A 310 -9.79 23.77 -2.82
C PHE A 310 -10.80 24.81 -2.31
N ASN A 311 -11.68 24.39 -1.40
CA ASN A 311 -12.67 25.26 -0.77
C ASN A 311 -12.80 25.02 0.74
N SER A 312 -12.11 25.83 1.53
CA SER A 312 -12.10 25.71 2.99
C SER A 312 -13.44 25.99 3.71
N ARG A 313 -14.42 26.67 3.09
CA ARG A 313 -15.66 27.10 3.79
C ARG A 313 -16.87 26.26 3.47
N TYR A 314 -17.07 25.97 2.19
CA TYR A 314 -18.25 25.26 1.67
C TYR A 314 -17.82 24.10 0.77
N GLY A 315 -16.63 23.55 1.02
CA GLY A 315 -16.14 22.39 0.29
C GLY A 315 -16.86 21.14 0.75
N GLU A 316 -17.39 20.38 -0.20
CA GLU A 316 -17.99 19.07 0.06
C GLU A 316 -16.88 18.03 0.23
N TYR A 317 -16.76 17.46 1.43
CA TYR A 317 -15.79 16.41 1.69
C TYR A 317 -16.41 15.06 1.37
N GLU A 318 -15.86 14.38 0.38
CA GLU A 318 -16.23 13.00 0.04
C GLU A 318 -15.74 12.04 1.13
N TRP A 319 -14.53 12.28 1.64
CA TRP A 319 -13.95 11.45 2.68
C TRP A 319 -13.09 12.26 3.65
N VAL A 320 -13.20 11.97 4.95
CA VAL A 320 -12.38 12.60 6.00
C VAL A 320 -11.96 11.54 7.00
N LEU A 321 -10.67 11.50 7.31
CA LEU A 321 -10.12 10.59 8.30
C LEU A 321 -10.42 11.06 9.73
N LYS A 322 -11.50 10.53 10.30
CA LYS A 322 -11.86 10.72 11.71
C LYS A 322 -11.20 9.65 12.58
N ARG A 323 -10.01 9.97 13.10
CA ARG A 323 -9.14 9.03 13.82
C ARG A 323 -9.85 8.18 14.87
N HIS A 324 -10.64 8.80 15.74
CA HIS A 324 -11.27 8.11 16.87
C HIS A 324 -12.46 7.22 16.47
N GLU A 325 -13.11 7.54 15.36
CA GLU A 325 -14.28 6.80 14.86
C GLU A 325 -13.87 5.68 13.89
N MET A 326 -12.85 5.94 13.06
CA MET A 326 -12.50 5.10 11.93
C MET A 326 -11.34 4.13 12.21
N GLU A 327 -10.35 4.51 13.03
CA GLU A 327 -9.21 3.64 13.37
C GLU A 327 -9.49 2.75 14.59
N THR A 328 -10.70 2.20 14.69
CA THR A 328 -11.11 1.31 15.78
C THR A 328 -10.44 -0.06 15.69
N SER A 329 -10.26 -0.59 14.47
CA SER A 329 -9.55 -1.83 14.19
C SER A 329 -8.20 -1.59 13.52
N ARG A 330 -7.21 -2.41 13.88
CA ARG A 330 -5.89 -2.43 13.21
C ARG A 330 -5.87 -3.22 11.90
N ARG A 331 -7.02 -3.77 11.50
CA ARG A 331 -7.20 -4.62 10.31
C ARG A 331 -8.09 -3.98 9.24
N ARG A 332 -8.61 -2.79 9.50
CA ARG A 332 -9.40 -2.00 8.57
C ARG A 332 -8.50 -0.95 7.91
N PHE A 333 -8.57 -0.88 6.59
CA PHE A 333 -7.82 0.06 5.75
C PHE A 333 -8.74 0.59 4.66
N PHE A 334 -8.60 1.87 4.30
CA PHE A 334 -9.56 2.62 3.48
C PHE A 334 -9.12 2.83 2.03
N LEU A 335 -7.81 2.68 1.73
CA LEU A 335 -7.23 2.82 0.40
C LEU A 335 -7.03 1.47 -0.31
#